data_AF-A0A942ME62-F1
#
_entry.id   AF-A0A942ME62-F1
#
_cell.length_a   1.000
_cell.length_b   1.000
_cell.length_c   1.000
_cell.angle_alpha   90.00
_cell.angle_beta   90.00
_cell.angle_gamma   90.00
#
_symmetry.space_group_name_H-M   'P 1'
#
loop_
_entity.id
_entity.type
_entity.pdbx_description
1 polymer ?
#
loop_
_entity_poly.entity_id
_entity_poly.type
_entity_poly.pdbx_seq_one_letter_code
_entity_poly.pdbx_strand_id
1 'polypeptide(L)'
;MQDNVVRLTPRMDENLQNVFTGYGCVPVLTNYGCTFYIHIDAETIRDCRERDCQVQLGLCNIEGFPLVHILIKIYDRSTKPLQFDCLFNVFNESEYKRVLAFKDQEEIVFYWYDENLKYIRSSEVQWTEDNRRRAAEIVEATHNMMEKSCSEGFESARKKFFEGV
;
A
#
# COMPACT_ATOMS: atom_id res chain seq x y z
N MET A 1 -34.35 11.67 -7.03
CA MET A 1 -34.15 10.90 -5.79
C MET A 1 -32.86 11.41 -5.18
N GLN A 2 -32.91 11.97 -3.96
CA GLN A 2 -31.69 12.25 -3.21
C GLN A 2 -31.24 10.91 -2.63
N ASP A 3 -30.17 10.35 -3.18
CA ASP A 3 -29.57 9.15 -2.61
C ASP A 3 -29.11 9.49 -1.19
N ASN A 4 -29.71 8.80 -0.21
CA ASN A 4 -29.29 8.81 1.18
C ASN A 4 -27.96 8.07 1.29
N VAL A 5 -26.89 8.69 0.77
CA VAL A 5 -25.53 8.19 0.92
C VAL A 5 -25.11 8.46 2.36
N VAL A 6 -25.24 7.45 3.22
CA VAL A 6 -24.62 7.47 4.55
C VAL A 6 -23.11 7.48 4.33
N ARG A 7 -22.46 8.62 4.55
CA ARG A 7 -20.99 8.70 4.55
C ARG A 7 -20.48 7.99 5.80
N LEU A 8 -20.17 6.71 5.66
CA LEU A 8 -19.45 5.97 6.69
C LEU A 8 -18.04 6.55 6.79
N THR A 9 -17.70 7.09 7.95
CA THR A 9 -16.30 7.36 8.29
C THR A 9 -15.61 6.02 8.46
N PRO A 10 -14.61 5.69 7.62
CA PRO A 10 -13.85 4.47 7.83
C PRO A 10 -13.16 4.58 9.19
N ARG A 11 -13.50 3.66 10.09
CA ARG A 11 -12.84 3.57 11.38
C ARG A 11 -11.58 2.73 11.19
N MET A 12 -10.46 3.25 11.67
CA MET A 12 -9.24 2.47 11.74
C MET A 12 -9.36 1.47 12.90
N ASP A 13 -9.23 0.18 12.58
CA ASP A 13 -9.20 -0.90 13.57
C ASP A 13 -8.07 -0.67 14.59
N GLU A 14 -8.28 -1.02 15.86
CA GLU A 14 -7.29 -0.82 16.94
C GLU A 14 -5.95 -1.48 16.64
N ASN A 15 -5.94 -2.63 15.94
CA ASN A 15 -4.69 -3.28 15.55
C ASN A 15 -3.93 -2.48 14.49
N LEU A 16 -4.64 -1.79 13.59
CA LEU A 16 -4.03 -0.91 12.58
C LEU A 16 -3.50 0.38 13.22
N GLN A 17 -4.17 0.90 14.24
CA GLN A 17 -3.69 2.07 14.99
C GLN A 17 -2.31 1.80 15.60
N ASN A 18 -2.10 0.59 16.14
CA ASN A 18 -0.82 0.17 16.72
C ASN A 18 0.33 0.04 15.70
N VAL A 19 0.04 0.00 14.39
CA VAL A 19 1.07 -0.03 13.34
C VAL A 19 1.73 1.34 13.15
N PHE A 20 1.01 2.42 13.47
CA PHE A 20 1.52 3.77 13.30
C PHE A 20 2.35 4.22 14.50
N THR A 21 3.68 4.10 14.39
CA THR A 21 4.63 4.72 15.34
C THR A 21 5.03 6.15 14.94
N GLY A 22 4.37 6.70 13.92
CA GLY A 22 4.68 7.98 13.28
C GLY A 22 3.91 8.13 11.97
N TYR A 23 4.39 8.99 11.07
CA TYR A 23 3.76 9.15 9.76
C TYR A 23 3.95 7.90 8.91
N GLY A 24 2.90 7.49 8.19
CA GLY A 24 2.96 6.25 7.44
C GLY A 24 1.77 6.01 6.55
N CYS A 25 1.82 4.88 5.86
CA CYS A 25 0.80 4.40 4.96
C CYS A 25 0.62 2.90 5.19
N VAL A 26 -0.62 2.45 5.36
CA VAL A 26 -0.95 1.04 5.56
C VAL A 26 -1.95 0.59 4.49
N PRO A 27 -1.63 -0.45 3.70
CA PRO A 27 -2.55 -1.02 2.74
C PRO A 27 -3.58 -1.92 3.43
N VAL A 28 -4.86 -1.69 3.13
CA VAL A 28 -6.00 -2.42 3.68
C VAL A 28 -6.82 -2.99 2.54
N LEU A 29 -6.99 -4.32 2.54
CA LEU A 29 -7.85 -5.00 1.58
C LEU A 29 -9.31 -4.79 1.97
N THR A 30 -10.13 -4.38 1.01
CA THR A 30 -11.56 -4.13 1.16
C THR A 30 -12.33 -4.86 0.05
N ASN A 31 -13.66 -4.81 0.10
CA ASN A 31 -14.51 -5.33 -0.97
C ASN A 31 -14.34 -4.60 -2.31
N TYR A 32 -13.73 -3.41 -2.31
CA TYR A 32 -13.46 -2.59 -3.49
C TYR A 32 -12.01 -2.71 -3.97
N GLY A 33 -11.22 -3.63 -3.42
CA GLY A 33 -9.80 -3.77 -3.69
C GLY A 33 -8.92 -3.21 -2.57
N CYS A 34 -7.70 -2.80 -2.89
CA CYS A 34 -6.73 -2.31 -1.92
C CYS A 34 -6.87 -0.80 -1.70
N THR A 35 -7.08 -0.38 -0.46
CA THR A 35 -7.13 1.02 -0.03
C THR A 35 -5.93 1.35 0.83
N PHE A 36 -5.56 2.62 0.95
CA PHE A 36 -4.42 3.04 1.74
C PHE A 36 -4.85 3.97 2.87
N TYR A 37 -4.45 3.62 4.09
CA TYR A 37 -4.70 4.41 5.28
C TYR A 37 -3.45 5.24 5.54
N ILE A 38 -3.56 6.55 5.37
CA ILE A 38 -2.46 7.51 5.48
C ILE A 38 -2.56 8.20 6.83
N HIS A 39 -1.48 8.17 7.60
CA HIS A 39 -1.36 8.86 8.87
C HIS A 39 -0.30 9.95 8.78
N ILE A 40 -0.69 11.21 8.97
CA ILE A 40 0.19 12.38 8.92
C ILE A 40 -0.49 13.56 9.65
N ASP A 41 0.24 14.62 10.01
CA ASP A 41 -0.35 15.75 10.72
C ASP A 41 -1.47 16.46 9.94
N ALA A 42 -2.47 16.95 10.68
CA ALA A 42 -3.65 17.63 10.11
C ALA A 42 -3.30 18.87 9.27
N GLU A 43 -2.21 19.57 9.57
CA GLU A 43 -1.74 20.71 8.79
C GLU A 43 -1.31 20.26 7.38
N THR A 44 -0.48 19.22 7.30
CA THR A 44 -0.04 18.66 6.03
C THR A 44 -1.20 18.07 5.23
N ILE A 45 -2.17 17.41 5.86
CA ILE A 45 -3.39 16.92 5.17
C ILE A 45 -4.16 18.08 4.55
N ARG A 46 -4.38 19.17 5.30
CA ARG A 46 -5.15 20.34 4.85
C ARG A 46 -4.46 21.08 3.71
N ASP A 47 -3.14 21.16 3.76
CA ASP A 47 -2.35 21.81 2.71
C ASP A 47 -2.29 20.98 1.44
N CYS A 48 -2.39 19.65 1.55
CA CYS A 48 -2.32 18.71 0.44
C CYS A 48 -3.54 18.84 -0.49
N ARG A 49 -3.41 19.54 -1.62
CA ARG A 49 -4.45 19.64 -2.66
C ARG A 49 -4.44 18.49 -3.68
N GLU A 50 -3.53 17.53 -3.52
CA GLU A 50 -3.49 16.27 -4.28
C GLU A 50 -3.54 16.45 -5.81
N ARG A 51 -2.94 17.53 -6.31
CA ARG A 51 -3.06 17.90 -7.74
C ARG A 51 -2.54 16.82 -8.68
N ASP A 52 -1.51 16.11 -8.26
CA ASP A 52 -0.90 15.03 -9.01
C ASP A 52 -0.44 13.96 -8.02
N CYS A 53 -1.09 12.79 -8.06
CA CYS A 53 -0.72 11.63 -7.27
C CYS A 53 -0.30 10.50 -8.21
N GLN A 54 0.90 10.00 -7.96
CA GLN A 54 1.50 8.91 -8.68
C GLN A 54 1.64 7.71 -7.75
N VAL A 55 1.14 6.57 -8.20
CA VAL A 55 1.29 5.29 -7.51
C VAL A 55 2.06 4.35 -8.43
N GLN A 56 3.20 3.85 -7.95
CA GLN A 56 4.09 2.98 -8.73
C GLN A 56 4.23 1.63 -8.03
N LEU A 57 4.04 0.55 -8.78
CA LEU A 57 4.36 -0.81 -8.31
C LEU A 57 5.73 -1.23 -8.84
N GLY A 58 6.56 -1.70 -7.92
CA GLY A 58 7.84 -2.34 -8.17
C GLY A 58 7.85 -3.77 -7.60
N LEU A 59 8.69 -4.60 -8.19
CA LEU A 59 9.07 -5.89 -7.61
C LEU A 59 10.51 -5.78 -7.17
N CYS A 60 10.76 -6.07 -5.90
CA CYS A 60 12.07 -6.05 -5.27
C CYS A 60 12.44 -7.47 -4.85
N ASN A 61 13.73 -7.77 -4.84
CA ASN A 61 14.25 -9.01 -4.27
C ASN A 61 15.32 -8.62 -3.24
N ILE A 62 15.06 -8.91 -1.97
CA ILE A 62 16.01 -8.68 -0.88
C ILE A 62 16.49 -10.06 -0.43
N GLU A 63 17.76 -10.38 -0.69
CA GLU A 63 18.38 -11.65 -0.25
C GLU A 63 17.63 -12.95 -0.64
N GLY A 64 16.94 -12.94 -1.78
CA GLY A 64 16.14 -14.08 -2.24
C GLY A 64 14.67 -13.99 -1.85
N PHE A 65 14.26 -12.97 -1.10
CA PHE A 65 12.87 -12.71 -0.74
C PHE A 65 12.22 -11.73 -1.72
N PRO A 66 11.30 -12.19 -2.58
CA PRO A 66 10.46 -11.29 -3.38
C PRO A 66 9.58 -10.44 -2.46
N LEU A 67 9.66 -9.13 -2.63
CA LEU A 67 8.77 -8.15 -2.01
C LEU A 67 8.15 -7.31 -3.12
N VAL A 68 6.85 -7.04 -3.03
CA VAL A 68 6.24 -6.01 -3.87
C VAL A 68 6.36 -4.68 -3.16
N HIS A 69 6.89 -3.68 -3.85
CA HIS A 69 7.04 -2.32 -3.35
C HIS A 69 6.02 -1.42 -4.02
N ILE A 70 5.28 -0.67 -3.22
CA ILE A 70 4.39 0.38 -3.70
C ILE A 70 4.89 1.72 -3.21
N LEU A 71 5.17 2.59 -4.17
CA LEU A 71 5.61 3.94 -3.95
C LEU A 71 4.47 4.89 -4.32
N ILE A 72 3.97 5.61 -3.32
CA ILE A 72 2.95 6.64 -3.50
C ILE A 72 3.65 7.99 -3.39
N LYS A 73 3.53 8.82 -4.42
CA LYS A 73 4.04 10.19 -4.44
C LYS A 73 2.90 11.15 -4.69
N ILE A 74 2.78 12.18 -3.86
CA ILE A 74 1.77 13.22 -4.01
C ILE A 74 2.49 14.54 -4.21
N TYR A 75 2.44 15.04 -5.44
CA TYR A 75 3.09 16.25 -5.91
C TYR A 75 2.15 17.43 -5.72
N ASP A 76 2.07 17.89 -4.48
CA ASP A 76 1.27 19.07 -4.13
C ASP A 76 2.10 20.29 -3.71
N ARG A 77 3.35 20.07 -3.27
CA ARG A 77 4.29 21.12 -2.89
C ARG A 77 5.39 21.25 -3.94
N SER A 78 5.79 22.49 -4.25
CA SER A 78 6.75 22.81 -5.32
C SER A 78 8.18 22.31 -5.08
N THR A 79 8.52 21.92 -3.84
CA THR A 79 9.90 21.60 -3.45
C THR A 79 10.11 20.16 -2.98
N LYS A 80 9.08 19.45 -2.50
CA LYS A 80 9.19 18.03 -2.13
C LYS A 80 7.81 17.35 -2.12
N PRO A 81 7.59 16.29 -2.90
CA PRO A 81 6.35 15.53 -2.82
C PRO A 81 6.25 14.81 -1.47
N LEU A 82 5.02 14.58 -1.01
CA LEU A 82 4.79 13.57 0.03
C LEU A 82 5.10 12.21 -0.58
N GLN A 83 5.82 11.38 0.15
CA GLN A 83 6.19 10.05 -0.29
C GLN A 83 5.83 9.04 0.77
N PHE A 84 5.16 7.96 0.36
CA PHE A 84 4.84 6.83 1.20
C PHE A 84 5.30 5.55 0.53
N ASP A 85 5.92 4.68 1.31
CA ASP A 85 6.48 3.41 0.87
C ASP A 85 5.73 2.28 1.58
N CYS A 86 5.20 1.33 0.81
CA CYS A 86 4.56 0.12 1.32
C CYS A 86 5.28 -1.10 0.74
N LEU A 87 5.64 -2.04 1.59
CA LEU A 87 6.26 -3.31 1.19
C LEU A 87 5.31 -4.46 1.52
N PHE A 88 5.14 -5.37 0.57
CA PHE A 88 4.33 -6.57 0.69
C PHE A 88 5.23 -7.79 0.58
N ASN A 89 5.26 -8.58 1.65
CA ASN A 89 5.83 -9.91 1.66
C ASN A 89 4.84 -10.88 1.01
N VAL A 90 5.19 -11.31 -0.19
CA VAL A 90 4.35 -12.17 -1.03
C VAL A 90 4.25 -13.61 -0.52
N PHE A 91 5.10 -14.02 0.44
CA PHE A 91 4.93 -15.28 1.15
C PHE A 91 3.86 -15.21 2.25
N ASN A 92 3.46 -14.01 2.67
CA ASN A 92 2.31 -13.84 3.54
C ASN A 92 1.04 -13.84 2.68
N GLU A 93 0.14 -14.81 2.91
CA GLU A 93 -1.08 -14.98 2.10
C GLU A 93 -1.98 -13.73 2.12
N SER A 94 -2.10 -13.05 3.26
CA SER A 94 -2.92 -11.84 3.39
C SER A 94 -2.33 -10.68 2.59
N GLU A 95 -1.01 -10.52 2.60
CA GLU A 95 -0.31 -9.49 1.81
C GLU A 95 -0.32 -9.82 0.32
N TYR A 96 -0.15 -11.09 -0.05
CA TYR A 96 -0.27 -11.52 -1.43
C TYR A 96 -1.67 -11.26 -2.00
N LYS A 97 -2.74 -11.48 -1.22
CA LYS A 97 -4.11 -11.10 -1.62
C LYS A 97 -4.25 -9.60 -1.90
N ARG A 98 -3.55 -8.73 -1.16
CA ARG A 98 -3.50 -7.29 -1.45
C ARG A 98 -2.81 -7.02 -2.79
N VAL A 99 -1.70 -7.71 -3.07
CA VAL A 99 -1.00 -7.60 -4.36
C VAL A 99 -1.91 -8.02 -5.52
N LEU A 100 -2.64 -9.12 -5.37
CA LEU A 100 -3.58 -9.61 -6.39
C LEU A 100 -4.69 -8.59 -6.71
N ALA A 101 -5.19 -7.89 -5.68
CA ALA A 101 -6.28 -6.92 -5.85
C ALA A 101 -5.93 -5.78 -6.81
N PHE A 102 -4.65 -5.40 -6.95
CA PHE A 102 -4.24 -4.33 -7.87
C PHE A 102 -4.44 -4.66 -9.35
N LYS A 103 -4.63 -5.92 -9.72
CA LYS A 103 -4.87 -6.31 -11.12
C LYS A 103 -6.21 -5.81 -11.63
N ASP A 104 -7.22 -5.90 -10.79
CA ASP A 104 -8.62 -5.64 -11.15
C ASP A 104 -9.11 -4.32 -10.54
N GLN A 105 -8.20 -3.53 -9.97
CA GLN A 105 -8.54 -2.28 -9.32
C GLN A 105 -8.92 -1.21 -10.36
N GLU A 106 -9.97 -0.45 -10.07
CA GLU A 106 -10.40 0.68 -10.89
C GLU A 106 -9.82 2.00 -10.35
N GLU A 107 -9.76 2.14 -9.04
CA GLU A 107 -9.26 3.33 -8.35
C GLU A 107 -8.53 2.96 -7.06
N ILE A 108 -7.55 3.79 -6.69
CA ILE A 108 -6.86 3.72 -5.41
C ILE A 108 -7.44 4.77 -4.49
N VAL A 109 -8.05 4.32 -3.41
CA VAL A 109 -8.62 5.21 -2.39
C VAL A 109 -7.64 5.37 -1.23
N PHE A 110 -7.40 6.62 -0.86
CA PHE A 110 -6.63 7.04 0.30
C PHE A 110 -7.57 7.56 1.38
N TYR A 111 -7.45 7.03 2.60
CA TYR A 111 -8.13 7.54 3.78
C TYR A 111 -7.11 8.24 4.69
N TRP A 112 -7.35 9.51 4.97
CA TRP A 112 -6.40 10.37 5.67
C TRP A 112 -6.79 10.51 7.13
N TYR A 113 -5.82 10.25 8.01
CA TYR A 113 -5.97 10.33 9.46
C TYR A 113 -4.93 11.28 10.03
N ASP A 114 -5.36 12.16 10.93
CA ASP A 114 -4.48 13.11 11.62
C ASP A 114 -3.60 12.43 12.67
N GLU A 115 -2.74 13.21 13.34
CA GLU A 115 -1.85 12.75 14.40
C GLU A 115 -2.55 12.11 15.61
N ASN A 116 -3.88 12.24 15.72
CA ASN A 116 -4.72 11.61 16.75
C ASN A 116 -5.51 10.42 16.19
N LEU A 117 -5.15 9.92 15.00
CA LEU A 117 -5.81 8.86 14.25
C LEU A 117 -7.29 9.17 13.95
N LYS A 118 -7.65 10.45 13.88
CA LYS A 118 -9.00 10.87 13.48
C LYS A 118 -9.05 11.03 11.98
N TYR A 119 -10.07 10.43 11.38
CA TYR A 119 -10.35 10.58 9.96
C TYR A 119 -10.61 12.06 9.60
N ILE A 120 -9.91 12.54 8.58
CA ILE A 120 -10.02 13.91 8.07
C ILE A 120 -10.75 13.94 6.73
N ARG A 121 -10.32 13.11 5.76
CA ARG A 121 -10.88 13.06 4.41
C ARG A 121 -10.49 11.78 3.68
N SER A 122 -11.05 11.61 2.48
CA SER A 122 -10.62 10.60 1.51
C SER A 122 -10.24 11.27 0.20
N SER A 123 -9.37 10.61 -0.56
CA SER A 123 -9.08 10.95 -1.95
C SER A 123 -8.91 9.71 -2.79
N GLU A 124 -9.02 9.87 -4.10
CA GLU A 124 -9.01 8.77 -5.05
C GLU A 124 -8.11 9.09 -6.24
N VAL A 125 -7.44 8.06 -6.74
CA VAL A 125 -6.60 8.14 -7.94
C VAL A 125 -7.01 7.05 -8.88
N GLN A 126 -7.27 7.43 -10.13
CA GLN A 126 -7.64 6.49 -11.17
C GLN A 126 -6.52 5.47 -11.39
N TRP A 127 -6.88 4.19 -11.33
CA TRP A 127 -5.98 3.10 -11.65
C TRP A 127 -5.99 2.91 -13.16
N THR A 128 -4.95 3.40 -13.82
CA THR A 128 -4.86 3.36 -15.27
C THR A 128 -4.69 1.93 -15.79
N GLU A 129 -4.97 1.74 -17.08
CA GLU A 129 -4.73 0.45 -17.73
C GLU A 129 -3.26 0.05 -17.69
N ASP A 130 -2.35 1.02 -17.80
CA ASP A 130 -0.91 0.78 -17.63
C ASP A 130 -0.58 0.26 -16.24
N ASN A 131 -1.23 0.80 -15.20
CA ASN A 131 -1.05 0.32 -13.84
C ASN A 131 -1.60 -1.10 -13.65
N ARG A 132 -2.76 -1.42 -14.23
CA ARG A 132 -3.31 -2.79 -14.22
C ARG A 132 -2.40 -3.80 -14.91
N ARG A 133 -1.92 -3.46 -16.11
CA ARG A 133 -0.93 -4.27 -16.84
C ARG A 133 0.32 -4.48 -16.00
N ARG A 134 0.85 -3.42 -15.39
CA ARG A 134 2.03 -3.50 -14.53
C ARG A 134 1.79 -4.38 -13.30
N ALA A 135 0.62 -4.27 -12.68
CA ALA A 135 0.23 -5.12 -11.56
C ALA A 135 0.16 -6.60 -11.98
N ALA A 136 -0.40 -6.90 -13.16
CA ALA A 136 -0.47 -8.25 -13.69
C ALA A 136 0.93 -8.84 -13.93
N GLU A 137 1.84 -8.10 -14.54
CA GLU A 137 3.25 -8.50 -14.72
C GLU A 137 3.94 -8.81 -13.39
N ILE A 138 3.73 -7.96 -12.37
CA ILE A 138 4.32 -8.14 -11.05
C ILE A 138 3.74 -9.36 -10.35
N VAL A 139 2.43 -9.59 -10.43
CA VAL A 139 1.79 -10.79 -9.87
C VAL A 139 2.35 -12.05 -10.50
N GLU A 140 2.49 -12.09 -11.82
CA GLU A 140 3.04 -13.24 -12.54
C GLU A 140 4.50 -13.49 -12.15
N ALA A 141 5.34 -12.43 -12.16
CA ALA A 141 6.73 -12.52 -11.76
C ALA A 141 6.88 -12.98 -10.30
N THR A 142 6.03 -12.47 -9.41
CA THR A 142 5.97 -12.88 -8.00
C THR A 142 5.65 -14.36 -7.86
N HIS A 143 4.62 -14.83 -8.56
CA HIS A 143 4.21 -16.24 -8.53
C HIS A 143 5.36 -17.15 -8.98
N ASN A 144 5.99 -16.83 -10.12
CA ASN A 144 7.16 -17.55 -10.64
C ASN A 144 8.33 -17.57 -9.64
N MET A 145 8.55 -16.48 -8.91
CA MET A 145 9.59 -16.41 -7.87
C MET A 145 9.23 -17.27 -6.66
N MET A 146 7.98 -17.27 -6.22
CA MET A 146 7.52 -18.10 -5.11
C MET A 146 7.67 -19.59 -5.42
N GLU A 147 7.29 -20.02 -6.63
CA GLU A 147 7.46 -21.41 -7.07
C GLU A 147 8.93 -21.85 -7.11
N LYS A 148 9.82 -20.98 -7.61
CA LYS A 148 11.28 -21.24 -7.65
C LYS A 148 11.93 -21.22 -6.27
N SER A 149 11.37 -20.47 -5.32
CA SER A 149 11.94 -20.29 -3.98
C SER A 149 11.49 -21.36 -2.98
N CYS A 150 10.76 -22.40 -3.44
CA CYS A 150 10.27 -23.48 -2.61
C CYS A 150 11.37 -24.13 -1.72
N SER A 151 11.24 -23.89 -0.42
CA SER A 151 11.81 -24.56 0.77
C SER A 151 13.23 -24.23 1.24
N GLU A 152 14.27 -24.12 0.40
CA GLU A 152 15.65 -24.04 0.93
C GLU A 152 16.14 -22.61 1.21
N GLY A 153 15.60 -21.59 0.51
CA GLY A 153 16.05 -20.20 0.64
C GLY A 153 15.53 -19.48 1.88
N PHE A 154 14.25 -19.66 2.22
CA PHE A 154 13.58 -18.89 3.28
C PHE A 154 14.17 -19.20 4.67
N GLU A 155 14.29 -20.48 5.04
CA GLU A 155 14.90 -20.84 6.32
C GLU A 155 16.39 -20.47 6.36
N SER A 156 17.13 -20.65 5.26
CA SER A 156 18.55 -20.29 5.20
C SER A 156 18.79 -18.79 5.34
N ALA A 157 18.01 -17.95 4.67
CA ALA A 157 18.16 -16.50 4.75
C ALA A 157 17.54 -15.91 6.03
N ARG A 158 16.43 -16.48 6.55
CA ARG A 158 15.95 -16.18 7.92
C ARG A 158 17.02 -16.51 8.96
N LYS A 159 17.66 -17.67 8.83
CA LYS A 159 18.74 -18.10 9.72
C LYS A 159 19.93 -17.14 9.64
N LYS A 160 20.37 -16.72 8.46
CA LYS A 160 21.44 -15.72 8.31
C LYS A 160 21.08 -14.38 8.96
N PHE A 161 19.85 -13.89 8.74
CA PHE A 161 19.42 -12.59 9.25
C PHE A 161 19.24 -12.57 10.77
N PHE A 162 18.69 -13.64 11.36
CA PHE A 162 18.43 -13.72 12.80
C PHE A 162 19.59 -14.33 13.61
N GLU A 163 20.42 -15.19 13.03
CA GLU A 163 21.54 -15.85 13.72
C GLU A 163 22.91 -15.26 13.40
N GLY A 164 23.01 -14.28 12.48
CA GLY A 164 24.19 -13.44 12.28
C GLY A 164 25.47 -14.21 11.90
N VAL A 165 25.36 -15.14 10.94
CA VAL A 165 26.54 -15.83 10.36
C VAL A 165 27.09 -15.09 9.15
#